data_AF-A0A839QFD0-F1
#
_entry.id   AF-A0A839QFD0-F1
#
_cell.length_a   1.000
_cell.length_b   1.000
_cell.length_c   1.000
_cell.angle_alpha   90.00
_cell.angle_beta   90.00
_cell.angle_gamma   90.00
#
_symmetry.space_group_name_H-M   'P 1'
#
loop_
_entity.id
_entity.type
_entity.pdbx_description
1 polymer ?
#
loop_
_entity_poly.entity_id
_entity_poly.type
_entity_poly.pdbx_seq_one_letter_code
_entity_poly.pdbx_strand_id
1 'polypeptide(L)' 'MSKRAEYIYALYEGSLAEPGDRNPYAGDSLILAKLWLRGYQRMLSVRIDTGPAMQRYRAAQAEETQRPD' A
#
# COMPACT_ATOMS: atom_id res chain seq x y z
N MET A 1 -5.72 -11.59 -23.35
CA MET A 1 -5.95 -11.75 -21.89
C MET A 1 -7.44 -11.68 -21.62
N SER A 2 -7.96 -12.26 -20.53
CA SER A 2 -9.35 -12.00 -20.13
C SER A 2 -9.45 -10.71 -19.32
N LYS A 3 -10.62 -10.06 -19.27
CA LYS A 3 -10.83 -8.86 -18.43
C LYS A 3 -10.46 -9.09 -16.97
N ARG A 4 -10.78 -10.30 -16.45
CA ARG A 4 -10.39 -10.69 -15.09
C ARG A 4 -8.86 -10.71 -14.92
N ALA A 5 -8.14 -11.22 -15.91
CA ALA A 5 -6.68 -11.26 -15.87
C ALA A 5 -6.06 -9.86 -15.88
N GLU A 6 -6.59 -8.94 -16.72
CA GLU A 6 -6.15 -7.54 -16.75
C GLU A 6 -6.37 -6.82 -15.42
N TYR A 7 -7.52 -7.06 -14.78
CA TYR A 7 -7.84 -6.43 -13.50
C TYR A 7 -6.93 -6.92 -12.38
N ILE A 8 -6.66 -8.23 -12.35
CA ILE A 8 -5.72 -8.83 -11.40
C ILE A 8 -4.32 -8.30 -11.64
N TYR A 9 -3.92 -8.16 -12.92
CA TYR A 9 -2.62 -7.65 -13.27
C TYR A 9 -2.43 -6.20 -12.80
N ALA A 10 -3.37 -5.31 -13.10
CA ALA A 10 -3.29 -3.92 -12.65
C ALA A 10 -3.19 -3.80 -11.12
N LEU A 11 -3.98 -4.60 -10.38
CA LEU A 11 -3.91 -4.65 -8.91
C LEU A 11 -2.54 -5.14 -8.42
N TYR A 12 -2.02 -6.21 -9.03
CA TYR A 12 -0.73 -6.79 -8.67
C TYR A 12 0.43 -5.83 -8.96
N GLU A 13 0.43 -5.23 -10.15
CA GLU A 13 1.44 -4.25 -10.56
C GLU A 13 1.51 -3.07 -9.59
N GLY A 14 0.36 -2.55 -9.15
CA GLY A 14 0.33 -1.50 -8.13
C GLY A 14 0.97 -1.93 -6.81
N SER A 15 0.81 -3.19 -6.41
CA SER A 15 1.43 -3.71 -5.17
C SER A 15 2.95 -3.90 -5.27
N LEU A 16 3.51 -3.91 -6.48
CA LEU A 16 4.94 -4.01 -6.73
C LEU A 16 5.63 -2.66 -6.97
N ALA A 17 4.87 -1.58 -7.09
CA ALA A 17 5.41 -0.26 -7.38
C ALA A 17 6.25 0.34 -6.22
N GLU A 18 7.03 1.35 -6.54
CA GLU A 18 7.89 2.13 -5.65
C GLU A 18 7.23 3.49 -5.30
N PRO A 19 7.53 4.08 -4.12
CA PRO A 19 6.97 5.38 -3.75
C PRO A 19 7.34 6.46 -4.78
N GLY A 20 6.33 7.11 -5.34
CA GLY A 20 6.49 8.13 -6.37
C GLY A 20 6.29 7.62 -7.80
N ASP A 21 6.14 6.31 -7.99
CA ASP A 21 5.79 5.75 -9.29
C ASP A 21 4.44 6.31 -9.79
N ARG A 22 4.40 6.58 -11.10
CA ARG A 22 3.19 7.04 -11.77
C ARG A 22 2.30 5.85 -12.13
N ASN A 23 0.99 6.03 -11.97
CA ASN A 23 0.01 5.03 -12.37
C ASN A 23 -0.01 4.91 -13.91
N PRO A 24 0.38 3.76 -14.49
CA PRO A 24 0.50 3.60 -15.94
C PRO A 24 -0.85 3.62 -16.67
N TYR A 25 -1.96 3.43 -15.94
CA TYR A 25 -3.32 3.42 -16.50
C TYR A 25 -4.03 4.77 -16.39
N ALA A 26 -3.35 5.79 -15.85
CA ALA A 26 -3.92 7.12 -15.68
C ALA A 26 -4.22 7.76 -17.05
N GLY A 27 -5.50 8.08 -17.28
CA GLY A 27 -5.97 8.65 -18.56
C GLY A 27 -6.49 7.60 -19.55
N ASP A 28 -6.05 6.34 -19.45
CA ASP A 28 -6.45 5.28 -20.38
C ASP A 28 -7.64 4.46 -19.88
N SER A 29 -7.65 4.09 -18.60
CA SER A 29 -8.74 3.29 -18.02
C SER A 29 -8.93 3.59 -16.54
N LEU A 30 -10.08 4.18 -16.20
CA LEU A 30 -10.43 4.52 -14.81
C LEU A 30 -10.45 3.29 -13.90
N ILE A 31 -10.92 2.13 -14.41
CA ILE A 31 -11.02 0.91 -13.61
C ILE A 31 -9.63 0.35 -13.31
N LEU A 32 -8.76 0.25 -14.33
CA LEU A 32 -7.40 -0.23 -14.14
C LEU A 32 -6.59 0.71 -13.25
N ALA A 33 -6.76 2.03 -13.43
CA ALA A 33 -6.11 3.03 -12.59
C ALA A 33 -6.51 2.87 -11.11
N LYS A 34 -7.79 2.63 -10.80
CA LYS A 34 -8.25 2.40 -9.42
C LYS A 34 -7.70 1.10 -8.83
N LEU A 35 -7.61 0.04 -9.62
CA LEU A 35 -7.06 -1.25 -9.18
C LEU A 35 -5.56 -1.13 -8.88
N TRP A 36 -4.80 -0.50 -9.77
CA TRP A 36 -3.39 -0.19 -9.53
C TRP A 36 -3.20 0.65 -8.26
N LEU A 37 -3.98 1.73 -8.11
CA LEU A 37 -3.91 2.58 -6.93
C LEU A 37 -4.20 1.80 -5.64
N ARG A 38 -5.15 0.86 -5.67
CA ARG A 38 -5.45 0.01 -4.52
C ARG A 38 -4.27 -0.89 -4.14
N GLY A 39 -3.57 -1.46 -5.13
CA GLY A 39 -2.34 -2.21 -4.92
C GLY A 39 -1.24 -1.34 -4.31
N TYR A 40 -1.04 -0.14 -4.87
CA TYR A 40 -0.06 0.84 -4.42
C TYR A 40 -0.30 1.29 -2.97
N GLN A 41 -1.55 1.60 -2.60
CA GLN A 41 -1.91 1.95 -1.23
C GLN A 41 -1.65 0.81 -0.25
N ARG A 42 -1.92 -0.44 -0.64
CA ARG A 42 -1.62 -1.61 0.18
C ARG A 42 -0.11 -1.73 0.42
N MET A 43 0.69 -1.57 -0.63
CA MET A 43 2.14 -1.54 -0.52
C MET A 43 2.62 -0.43 0.43
N LEU A 44 2.10 0.79 0.29
CA LEU A 44 2.47 1.92 1.15
C LEU A 44 2.13 1.65 2.62
N SER A 45 0.93 1.14 2.91
CA SER A 45 0.52 0.76 4.26
C SER A 45 1.50 -0.24 4.87
N VAL A 46 1.86 -1.30 4.15
CA VAL A 46 2.84 -2.28 4.65
C VAL A 46 4.18 -1.60 4.96
N ARG A 47 4.74 -0.82 4.03
CA ARG A 47 6.03 -0.14 4.25
C ARG A 47 6.01 0.80 5.47
N ILE A 48 4.91 1.54 5.67
CA ILE A 48 4.72 2.42 6.82
C ILE A 48 4.59 1.59 8.10
N ASP A 49 3.70 0.61 8.10
CA ASP A 49 3.30 -0.15 9.29
C ASP A 49 4.38 -1.10 9.80
N THR A 50 5.26 -1.59 8.93
CA THR A 50 6.33 -2.52 9.31
C THR A 50 7.69 -1.84 9.45
N GLY A 51 7.79 -0.54 9.19
CA GLY A 51 9.05 0.21 9.25
C GLY A 51 9.61 0.35 10.68
N PRO A 52 10.93 0.51 10.85
CA PRO A 52 11.56 0.64 12.18
C PRO A 52 11.00 1.81 13.01
N ALA A 53 10.66 2.92 12.36
CA ALA A 53 10.05 4.07 13.03
C ALA A 53 8.70 3.70 13.66
N MET A 54 7.88 2.95 12.93
CA MET A 54 6.55 2.55 13.37
C MET A 54 6.62 1.49 14.47
N GLN A 55 7.60 0.57 14.40
CA GLN A 55 7.88 -0.36 15.48
C GLN A 55 8.27 0.36 16.78
N ARG A 56 9.18 1.36 16.72
CA ARG A 56 9.58 2.15 17.89
C ARG A 56 8.41 2.92 18.49
N TYR A 57 7.58 3.55 17.65
CA TYR A 57 6.39 4.26 18.12
C TYR A 57 5.43 3.30 18.86
N ARG A 58 5.17 2.12 18.30
CA ARG A 58 4.29 1.13 18.94
C ARG A 58 4.87 0.60 20.25
N ALA A 59 6.19 0.41 20.33
CA ALA A 59 6.86 0.01 21.57
C ALA A 59 6.71 1.09 22.67
N ALA A 60 6.97 2.37 22.35
CA ALA A 60 6.81 3.47 23.30
C ALA A 60 5.36 3.61 23.79
N GLN A 61 4.38 3.47 22.90
CA GLN A 61 2.95 3.48 23.26
C GLN A 61 2.57 2.32 24.20
N ALA A 62 3.13 1.12 23.97
CA ALA A 62 2.90 -0.02 24.86
C ALA A 62 3.49 0.20 26.26
N GLU A 63 4.68 0.79 26.34
CA GLU A 63 5.32 1.16 27.62
C GLU A 63 4.53 2.21 28.40
N GLU A 64 3.98 3.22 27.71
CA GLU A 64 3.13 4.26 28.30
C GLU A 64 1.82 3.67 28.83
N THR A 65 1.20 2.77 28.07
CA THR A 65 -0.03 2.08 28.48
C THR A 65 0.17 1.18 29.71
N GLN A 66 1.38 0.64 29.89
CA GLN A 66 1.72 -0.27 31.00
C GLN A 66 2.16 0.45 32.27
N ARG A 67 2.36 1.77 32.25
CA ARG A 67 2.84 2.54 33.40
C ARG A 67 1.65 2.84 34.32
N PRO A 68 1.59 2.31 35.57
CA PRO A 68 0.54 2.66 36.51
C PRO A 68 0.79 4.07 37.12
N ASP A 69 -0.30 4.73 37.53
CA ASP A 69 -0.32 6.06 38.17
C ASP A 69 0.53 6.15 39.45
#